data_AF-A0A258DSG8-F1
#
_entry.id   AF-A0A258DSG8-F1
#
_cell.length_a   1.000
_cell.length_b   1.000
_cell.length_c   1.000
_cell.angle_alpha   90.00
_cell.angle_beta   90.00
_cell.angle_gamma   90.00
#
_symmetry.space_group_name_H-M   'P 1'
#
loop_
_entity.id
_entity.type
_entity.pdbx_description
1 polymer ?
#
loop_
_entity_poly.entity_id
_entity_poly.type
_entity_poly.pdbx_seq_one_letter_code
_entity_poly.pdbx_strand_id
1 'polypeptide(L)' 'IDGVRSLYQEGPVSAMLPPAEIIAGYDGSLAGGSVMFCGTLAAHGGIRPAERFEFEIEDPVLGRSIRHGYDVVVLPVVG' A
#
# COMPACT_ATOMS: atom_id res chain seq x y z
N ILE A 1 -11.59 -0.61 -12.67
CA ILE A 1 -12.01 0.68 -13.29
C ILE A 1 -12.93 0.31 -14.43
N ASP A 2 -14.16 0.80 -14.41
CA ASP A 2 -15.18 0.47 -15.42
C ASP A 2 -15.36 -1.05 -15.61
N GLY A 3 -15.38 -1.80 -14.50
CA GLY A 3 -15.45 -3.27 -14.52
C GLY A 3 -14.16 -4.00 -14.93
N VAL A 4 -13.10 -3.29 -15.32
CA VAL A 4 -11.82 -3.88 -15.74
C VAL A 4 -10.79 -3.81 -14.62
N ARG A 5 -10.12 -4.94 -14.32
CA ARG A 5 -8.98 -4.98 -13.40
C ARG A 5 -7.75 -4.39 -14.10
N SER A 6 -7.06 -3.46 -13.43
CA SER A 6 -5.89 -2.78 -13.99
C SER A 6 -4.78 -2.74 -12.96
N LEU A 7 -3.54 -3.02 -13.38
CA LEU A 7 -2.37 -2.94 -12.52
C LEU A 7 -2.20 -1.49 -12.02
N TYR A 8 -2.15 -1.32 -10.70
CA TYR A 8 -2.06 -0.01 -10.07
C TYR A 8 -0.62 0.33 -9.69
N GLN A 9 0.06 -0.58 -8.99
CA GLN A 9 1.44 -0.48 -8.54
C GLN A 9 2.05 -1.88 -8.60
N GLU A 10 3.32 -1.99 -8.96
CA GLU A 10 4.08 -3.25 -8.92
C GLU A 10 5.57 -2.97 -8.74
N GLY A 11 6.21 -3.80 -7.91
CA GLY A 11 7.65 -3.70 -7.68
C GLY A 11 8.07 -4.35 -6.36
N PRO A 12 9.39 -4.53 -6.15
CA PRO A 12 9.89 -5.12 -4.93
C PRO A 12 9.76 -4.14 -3.77
N VAL A 13 9.48 -4.67 -2.57
CA VAL A 13 9.42 -3.84 -1.35
C VAL A 13 10.74 -3.13 -1.03
N SER A 14 11.86 -3.63 -1.56
CA SER A 14 13.19 -3.01 -1.45
C SER A 14 13.34 -1.69 -2.21
N ALA A 15 12.36 -1.32 -3.05
CA ALA A 15 12.33 0.00 -3.69
C ALA A 15 11.84 1.11 -2.73
N MET A 16 11.27 0.76 -1.58
CA MET A 16 10.88 1.71 -0.53
C MET A 16 12.04 1.97 0.44
N LEU A 17 11.95 3.05 1.22
CA LEU A 17 12.93 3.33 2.27
C LEU A 17 12.97 2.17 3.29
N PRO A 18 14.16 1.72 3.73
CA PRO A 18 14.26 0.66 4.72
C PRO A 18 13.57 1.05 6.03
N PRO A 19 12.76 0.15 6.65
CA PRO A 19 12.05 0.47 7.89
C PRO A 19 12.97 0.98 9.01
N ALA A 20 14.20 0.46 9.11
CA ALA A 20 15.17 0.90 10.11
C ALA A 20 15.58 2.37 9.94
N GLU A 21 15.69 2.86 8.70
CA GLU A 21 16.01 4.27 8.42
C GLU A 21 14.84 5.18 8.79
N ILE A 22 13.61 4.75 8.51
CA ILE A 22 12.40 5.50 8.86
C ILE A 22 12.23 5.58 10.38
N ILE A 23 12.49 4.47 11.09
CA ILE A 23 12.47 4.44 12.56
C ILE A 23 13.55 5.37 13.13
N ALA A 24 14.76 5.34 12.57
CA ALA A 24 15.86 6.18 13.04
C ALA A 24 15.59 7.69 12.83
N GLY A 25 14.82 8.05 11.80
CA GLY A 25 14.39 9.42 11.55
C GLY A 25 13.17 9.87 12.36
N TYR A 26 12.58 9.00 13.18
CA TYR A 26 11.44 9.35 14.02
C TYR A 26 11.91 9.71 15.44
N ASP A 27 11.79 10.99 15.80
CA ASP A 27 12.24 11.51 17.09
C ASP A 27 11.38 11.09 18.30
N GLY A 28 10.35 10.25 18.08
CA GLY A 28 9.44 9.76 19.11
C GLY A 28 9.67 8.29 19.48
N SER A 29 8.79 7.75 20.34
CA SER A 29 8.74 6.32 20.65
C SER A 29 7.55 5.65 19.97
N LEU A 30 7.74 4.39 19.57
CA LEU A 30 6.67 3.53 19.08
C LEU A 30 6.19 2.66 20.22
N ALA A 31 4.97 2.91 20.70
CA ALA A 31 4.34 2.09 21.72
C ALA A 31 3.95 0.72 21.12
N GLY A 32 3.69 -0.26 21.99
CA GLY A 32 3.14 -1.54 21.56
C GLY A 32 1.83 -1.34 20.81
N GLY A 33 1.71 -1.93 19.62
CA GLY A 33 0.54 -1.77 18.73
C GLY A 33 0.61 -0.58 17.76
N SER A 34 1.69 0.21 17.78
CA SER A 34 1.91 1.23 16.76
C SER A 34 2.15 0.62 15.37
N VAL A 35 1.74 1.34 14.33
CA VAL A 35 2.00 0.99 12.92
C VAL A 35 2.78 2.14 12.28
N MET A 36 3.85 1.81 11.57
CA MET A 36 4.64 2.76 10.76
C MET A 36 4.47 2.42 9.28
N PHE A 37 3.97 3.39 8.51
CA PHE A 37 3.85 3.25 7.06
C PHE A 37 5.16 3.67 6.39
N CYS A 38 5.79 2.76 5.64
CA CYS A 38 7.14 2.93 5.10
C CYS A 38 7.18 3.48 3.66
N GLY A 39 6.11 4.16 3.24
CA GLY A 39 5.93 4.62 1.86
C GLY A 39 5.20 3.62 0.97
N THR A 40 5.20 3.90 -0.33
CA THR A 40 4.51 3.11 -1.37
C THR A 40 5.25 3.25 -2.70
N LEU A 41 4.95 2.36 -3.65
CA LEU A 41 5.50 2.41 -5.01
C LEU A 41 4.81 3.51 -5.84
N ALA A 42 5.41 3.92 -6.95
CA ALA A 42 4.75 4.84 -7.87
C ALA A 42 3.53 4.16 -8.52
N ALA A 43 2.38 4.83 -8.53
CA ALA A 43 1.19 4.35 -9.22
C ALA A 43 1.36 4.50 -10.74
N HIS A 44 1.12 3.43 -11.48
CA HIS A 44 1.06 3.45 -12.94
C HIS A 44 -0.05 4.40 -13.38
N GLY A 45 0.28 5.49 -14.08
CA GLY A 45 -0.71 6.45 -14.55
C GLY A 45 -1.35 7.32 -13.46
N GLY A 46 -0.73 7.40 -12.27
CA GLY A 46 -1.19 8.26 -11.18
C GLY A 46 -2.35 7.71 -10.36
N ILE A 47 -2.74 8.47 -9.33
CA ILE A 47 -3.82 8.13 -8.42
C ILE A 47 -5.16 8.32 -9.13
N ARG A 48 -6.03 7.32 -9.06
CA ARG A 48 -7.32 7.29 -9.74
C ARG A 48 -8.38 6.54 -8.93
N PRO A 49 -9.64 6.99 -8.94
CA PRO A 49 -10.71 6.31 -8.24
C PRO A 49 -11.03 4.95 -8.88
N ALA A 50 -11.51 4.01 -8.07
CA ALA A 50 -12.00 2.71 -8.50
C ALA A 50 -13.08 2.22 -7.52
N GLU A 51 -13.99 1.37 -8.01
CA GLU A 51 -15.03 0.73 -7.20
C GLU A 51 -14.46 -0.31 -6.23
N ARG A 52 -13.29 -0.87 -6.55
CA ARG A 52 -12.61 -1.91 -5.77
C ARG A 52 -11.11 -1.75 -5.88
N PHE A 53 -10.41 -1.95 -4.76
CA PHE A 53 -8.96 -2.00 -4.69
C PHE A 53 -8.50 -3.37 -4.17
N GLU A 54 -7.50 -3.95 -4.82
CA GLU A 54 -6.92 -5.23 -4.46
C GLU A 54 -5.40 -5.12 -4.45
N PHE A 55 -4.76 -5.79 -3.50
CA PHE A 55 -3.31 -5.77 -3.35
C PHE A 55 -2.80 -7.09 -2.79
N GLU A 56 -1.55 -7.39 -3.09
CA GLU A 56 -0.85 -8.56 -2.59
C GLU A 56 0.61 -8.25 -2.28
N ILE A 57 1.16 -8.99 -1.32
CA ILE A 57 2.59 -9.06 -1.06
C ILE A 57 2.99 -10.52 -1.20
N GLU A 58 3.96 -10.80 -2.06
CA GLU A 58 4.51 -12.12 -2.31
C GLU A 58 5.91 -12.26 -1.68
N ASP A 59 6.15 -13.41 -1.06
CA ASP A 59 7.47 -13.88 -0.68
C ASP A 59 7.92 -14.91 -1.73
N PRO A 60 8.75 -14.53 -2.72
CA PRO A 60 9.11 -15.39 -3.85
C PRO A 60 10.08 -16.53 -3.45
N VAL A 61 10.69 -16.46 -2.26
CA VAL A 61 11.59 -17.50 -1.76
C VAL A 61 10.78 -18.66 -1.17
N LEU A 62 9.75 -18.34 -0.39
CA LEU A 62 8.90 -19.32 0.28
C LEU A 62 7.61 -19.63 -0.49
N GLY A 63 7.32 -18.92 -1.58
CA GLY A 63 6.15 -19.13 -2.43
C GLY A 63 4.82 -18.84 -1.72
N ARG A 64 4.81 -17.90 -0.76
CA ARG A 64 3.63 -17.53 0.04
C ARG A 64 3.22 -16.10 -0.24
N SER A 65 1.96 -15.78 0.01
CA SER A 65 1.39 -14.48 -0.30
C SER A 65 0.34 -14.06 0.72
N ILE A 66 0.30 -12.76 1.00
CA ILE A 66 -0.77 -12.11 1.74
C ILE A 66 -1.56 -11.30 0.72
N ARG A 67 -2.88 -11.51 0.65
CA ARG A 67 -3.78 -10.82 -0.27
C ARG A 67 -4.91 -10.16 0.47
N HIS A 68 -5.32 -9.00 0.00
CA HIS A 68 -6.53 -8.37 0.47
C HIS A 68 -7.15 -7.50 -0.62
N GLY A 69 -8.42 -7.18 -0.45
CA GLY A 69 -9.12 -6.23 -1.29
C GLY A 69 -10.42 -5.78 -0.65
N TYR A 70 -10.83 -4.56 -0.99
CA TYR A 70 -12.02 -3.93 -0.44
C TYR A 70 -12.75 -3.14 -1.52
N ASP A 71 -14.06 -3.04 -1.37
CA ASP A 71 -14.89 -2.18 -2.21
C ASP A 71 -14.88 -0.76 -1.63
N VAL A 72 -14.85 0.22 -2.52
CA VAL A 72 -14.70 1.63 -2.16
C VAL A 72 -16.08 2.28 -2.06
N VAL A 73 -16.40 2.81 -0.88
CA VAL A 73 -17.58 3.65 -0.68
C VAL A 73 -17.18 5.11 -0.79
N VAL A 74 -17.67 5.78 -1.84
CA VAL A 74 -17.40 7.21 -2.06
C VAL A 74 -18.24 8.05 -1.09
N LEU A 75 -17.58 8.87 -0.27
CA LEU A 75 -18.24 9.77 0.67
C LEU A 75 -18.68 11.07 -0.03
N PRO A 76 -19.80 11.69 0.40
CA PRO A 76 -20.23 12.98 -0.14
C PRO A 76 -19.22 14.08 0.20
N VAL A 77 -19.02 15.02 -0.72
CA VAL A 77 -18.27 16.25 -0.45
C VAL A 77 -19.19 17.22 0.26
N VAL A 78 -18.99 17.40 1.57
CA VAL A 78 -19.75 18.35 2.39
C VAL A 78 -18.87 19.57 2.61
N GLY A 79 -19.04 20.58 1.74
CA GLY A 79 -18.35 21.87 1.79
C GLY A 79 -19.35 23.01 1.88
#